data_AF-A0ABD5USL9-F1
#
_entry.id   AF-A0ABD5USL9-F1
#
_cell.length_a   1.000
_cell.length_b   1.000
_cell.length_c   1.000
_cell.angle_alpha   90.00
_cell.angle_beta   90.00
_cell.angle_gamma   90.00
#
_symmetry.space_group_name_H-M   'P 1'
#
loop_
_entity.id
_entity.type
_entity.pdbx_description
1 polymer ?
#
loop_
_entity_poly.entity_id
_entity_poly.type
_entity_poly.pdbx_seq_one_letter_code
_entity_poly.pdbx_strand_id
1 'polypeptide(L)'
;MDDDAPAVTDGDGSDLERLVRAATAVAESTEWIDPDVVADAARYAREEVGTGRTRYRTLLADVAGARLAGRDVDDGTGDVEEESDRRAVAYARLRDLVERRRSRENDVEGLFE
;
A
#
# COMPACT_ATOMS: atom_id res chain seq x y z
N MET A 1 -17.05 38.10 -0.04
CA MET A 1 -17.11 36.85 -0.84
C MET A 1 -15.72 36.30 -0.67
N ASP A 2 -15.55 35.60 0.43
CA ASP A 2 -14.27 35.14 0.92
C ASP A 2 -14.40 33.63 0.86
N ASP A 3 -13.89 33.13 -0.25
CA ASP A 3 -13.72 31.73 -0.58
C ASP A 3 -12.55 31.23 0.28
N ASP A 4 -12.85 30.86 1.53
CA ASP A 4 -11.88 30.22 2.43
C ASP A 4 -12.50 28.92 2.93
N ALA A 5 -12.54 27.96 2.02
CA ALA A 5 -12.73 26.56 2.35
C ALA A 5 -11.34 25.94 2.53
N PRO A 6 -10.90 25.61 3.77
CA PRO A 6 -9.83 24.65 3.91
C PRO A 6 -10.41 23.28 3.54
N ALA A 7 -10.16 22.83 2.31
CA ALA A 7 -10.32 21.42 1.94
C ALA A 7 -9.30 20.61 2.75
N VAL A 8 -9.68 20.27 3.97
CA VAL A 8 -8.98 19.37 4.86
C VAL A 8 -8.87 17.97 4.24
N THR A 9 -7.90 17.71 3.35
CA THR A 9 -7.50 16.33 2.99
C THR A 9 -6.12 16.15 2.33
N ASP A 10 -5.21 17.12 2.31
CA ASP A 10 -3.88 16.89 1.68
C ASP A 10 -2.95 15.96 2.48
N GLY A 11 -3.20 15.78 3.78
CA GLY A 11 -2.36 14.97 4.66
C GLY A 11 -2.40 13.46 4.35
N ASP A 12 -3.57 12.93 4.00
CA ASP A 12 -3.75 11.49 3.75
C ASP A 12 -3.15 11.07 2.39
N GLY A 13 -3.33 11.92 1.37
CA GLY A 13 -2.74 11.73 0.05
C GLY A 13 -1.21 11.83 0.09
N SER A 14 -0.68 12.83 0.78
CA SER A 14 0.78 13.01 0.92
C SER A 14 1.45 11.87 1.69
N ASP A 15 0.79 11.35 2.73
CA ASP A 15 1.28 10.19 3.49
C ASP A 15 1.27 8.92 2.64
N LEU A 16 0.20 8.70 1.85
CA LEU A 16 0.14 7.61 0.88
C LEU A 16 1.26 7.71 -0.15
N GLU A 17 1.51 8.88 -0.73
CA GLU A 17 2.58 9.05 -1.72
C GLU A 17 3.98 8.76 -1.14
N ARG A 18 4.20 9.17 0.11
CA ARG A 18 5.43 8.83 0.84
C ARG A 18 5.56 7.31 1.04
N LEU A 19 4.48 6.63 1.41
CA LEU A 19 4.44 5.18 1.56
C LEU A 19 4.71 4.46 0.23
N VAL A 20 4.07 4.89 -0.85
CA VAL A 20 4.26 4.33 -2.19
C VAL A 20 5.72 4.43 -2.60
N ARG A 21 6.33 5.61 -2.46
CA ARG A 21 7.75 5.81 -2.79
C ARG A 21 8.66 4.89 -1.97
N ALA A 22 8.38 4.74 -0.68
CA ALA A 22 9.17 3.86 0.20
C ALA A 22 9.00 2.37 -0.18
N ALA A 23 7.76 1.92 -0.43
CA ALA A 23 7.47 0.57 -0.85
C ALA A 23 8.12 0.23 -2.20
N THR A 24 8.09 1.16 -3.16
CA THR A 24 8.77 0.99 -4.46
C THR A 24 10.29 0.86 -4.27
N ALA A 25 10.92 1.72 -3.47
CA ALA A 25 12.36 1.63 -3.21
C ALA A 25 12.75 0.29 -2.57
N VAL A 26 11.90 -0.26 -1.68
CA VAL A 26 12.09 -1.59 -1.10
C VAL A 26 11.93 -2.69 -2.15
N ALA A 27 10.90 -2.61 -3.00
CA ALA A 27 10.68 -3.55 -4.09
C ALA A 27 11.87 -3.58 -5.06
N GLU A 28 12.40 -2.42 -5.43
CA GLU A 28 13.57 -2.31 -6.30
C GLU A 28 14.84 -2.88 -5.66
N SER A 29 14.95 -2.79 -4.33
CA SER A 29 16.13 -3.23 -3.58
C SER A 29 16.11 -4.69 -3.20
N THR A 30 15.00 -5.41 -3.40
CA THR A 30 14.88 -6.77 -2.90
C THR A 30 14.13 -7.65 -3.90
N GLU A 31 14.75 -8.77 -4.26
CA GLU A 31 14.50 -9.49 -5.53
C GLU A 31 13.15 -10.24 -5.60
N TRP A 32 12.64 -10.72 -4.47
CA TRP A 32 11.37 -11.45 -4.36
C TRP A 32 10.07 -10.62 -4.44
N ILE A 33 10.13 -9.28 -4.51
CA ILE A 33 8.99 -8.36 -4.54
C ILE A 33 8.98 -7.79 -5.93
N ASP A 34 7.84 -7.99 -6.57
CA ASP A 34 7.61 -7.49 -7.89
C ASP A 34 7.19 -6.01 -7.82
N PRO A 35 7.94 -5.08 -8.44
CA PRO A 35 7.60 -3.66 -8.41
C PRO A 35 6.27 -3.35 -9.12
N ASP A 36 5.84 -4.16 -10.09
CA ASP A 36 4.55 -3.97 -10.77
C ASP A 36 3.38 -4.25 -9.81
N VAL A 37 3.51 -5.25 -8.93
CA VAL A 37 2.52 -5.52 -7.88
C VAL A 37 2.40 -4.34 -6.91
N VAL A 38 3.52 -3.70 -6.56
CA VAL A 38 3.54 -2.51 -5.70
C VAL A 38 2.91 -1.31 -6.42
N ALA A 39 3.17 -1.14 -7.72
CA ALA A 39 2.57 -0.09 -8.53
C ALA A 39 1.05 -0.25 -8.67
N ASP A 40 0.56 -1.47 -8.94
CA ASP A 40 -0.87 -1.80 -8.99
C ASP A 40 -1.52 -1.57 -7.62
N ALA A 41 -0.89 -2.02 -6.53
CA ALA A 41 -1.37 -1.75 -5.17
C ALA A 41 -1.46 -0.26 -4.87
N ALA A 42 -0.47 0.54 -5.29
CA ALA A 42 -0.49 1.99 -5.13
C ALA A 42 -1.64 2.64 -5.89
N ARG A 43 -1.95 2.15 -7.10
CA ARG A 43 -3.13 2.59 -7.85
C ARG A 43 -4.41 2.28 -7.08
N TYR A 44 -4.58 1.04 -6.62
CA TYR A 44 -5.78 0.66 -5.87
C TYR A 44 -5.90 1.37 -4.51
N ALA A 45 -4.79 1.67 -3.84
CA ALA A 45 -4.80 2.46 -2.61
C ALA A 45 -5.31 3.89 -2.84
N ARG A 46 -4.98 4.50 -3.98
CA ARG A 46 -5.54 5.81 -4.37
C ARG A 46 -7.04 5.72 -4.64
N GLU A 47 -7.51 4.62 -5.22
CA GLU A 47 -8.94 4.36 -5.40
C GLU A 47 -9.68 4.05 -4.09
N GLU A 48 -8.98 3.61 -3.05
CA GLU A 48 -9.56 3.44 -1.73
C GLU A 48 -9.86 4.79 -1.03
N VAL A 49 -9.17 5.87 -1.42
CA VAL A 49 -9.39 7.23 -0.91
C VAL A 49 -10.84 7.65 -1.20
N GLY A 50 -11.59 7.95 -0.14
CA GLY A 50 -13.01 8.30 -0.23
C GLY A 50 -13.98 7.11 -0.15
N THR A 51 -13.50 5.86 -0.09
CA THR A 51 -14.35 4.67 0.09
C THR A 51 -14.38 4.15 1.54
N GLY A 52 -13.58 4.76 2.44
CA GLY A 52 -13.42 4.33 3.83
C GLY A 52 -12.64 3.03 4.02
N ARG A 53 -12.01 2.51 2.95
CA ARG A 53 -11.14 1.34 2.99
C ARG A 53 -9.68 1.77 3.01
N THR A 54 -8.81 0.98 3.61
CA THR A 54 -7.36 1.30 3.73
C THR A 54 -6.49 0.05 3.56
N ARG A 55 -7.00 -1.00 2.91
CA ARG A 55 -6.34 -2.32 2.88
C ARG A 55 -5.01 -2.27 2.12
N TYR A 56 -5.00 -1.63 0.94
CA TYR A 56 -3.78 -1.53 0.13
C TYR A 56 -2.76 -0.61 0.80
N ARG A 57 -3.22 0.50 1.39
CA ARG A 57 -2.34 1.42 2.14
C ARG A 57 -1.65 0.74 3.32
N THR A 58 -2.38 -0.02 4.14
CA THR A 58 -1.80 -0.74 5.29
C THR A 58 -0.72 -1.72 4.83
N LEU A 59 -0.99 -2.50 3.78
CA LEU A 59 -0.02 -3.47 3.27
C LEU A 59 1.21 -2.81 2.62
N LEU A 60 1.03 -1.68 1.91
CA LEU A 60 2.15 -0.90 1.39
C LEU A 60 3.04 -0.36 2.52
N ALA A 61 2.46 0.05 3.66
CA ALA A 61 3.23 0.46 4.82
C ALA A 61 4.02 -0.70 5.45
N ASP A 62 3.39 -1.87 5.61
CA ASP A 62 4.07 -3.07 6.10
C ASP A 62 5.20 -3.52 5.15
N VAL A 63 5.01 -3.40 3.82
CA VAL A 63 6.05 -3.69 2.82
C VAL A 63 7.20 -2.68 2.90
N ALA A 64 6.88 -1.39 3.03
CA ALA A 64 7.87 -0.32 3.17
C ALA A 64 8.67 -0.39 4.48
N GLY A 65 8.25 -1.24 5.44
CA GLY A 65 8.74 -1.20 6.83
C GLY A 65 8.39 0.11 7.54
N ALA A 66 7.40 0.84 7.01
CA ALA A 66 6.92 2.06 7.62
C ALA A 66 6.04 1.69 8.81
N ARG A 67 6.54 1.89 10.03
CA ARG A 67 5.71 1.80 11.23
C ARG A 67 4.67 2.92 11.15
N LEU A 68 3.45 2.58 10.73
CA LEU A 68 2.31 3.49 10.83
C LEU A 68 2.24 3.96 12.29
N ALA A 69 2.32 5.27 12.51
CA ALA A 69 2.29 5.86 13.83
C ALA A 69 1.02 5.38 14.56
N GLY A 70 1.20 4.60 15.63
CA GLY A 70 0.10 3.99 16.39
C GLY A 70 0.16 2.46 16.55
N ARG A 71 1.11 1.76 15.90
CA ARG A 71 1.43 0.36 16.24
C ARG A 71 2.60 0.30 17.23
N ASP A 72 2.37 0.85 18.42
CA ASP A 72 3.24 0.75 19.58
C ASP A 72 3.08 -0.63 20.23
N VAL A 73 3.62 -1.66 19.60
CA VAL A 73 4.14 -2.83 20.32
C VAL A 73 5.32 -3.32 19.50
N ASP A 74 6.53 -3.02 19.94
CA ASP A 74 7.60 -4.01 20.11
C ASP A 74 8.86 -3.29 20.61
N ASP A 75 9.41 -3.79 21.72
CA ASP A 75 10.51 -3.25 22.51
C ASP A 75 11.84 -3.36 21.76
N GLY A 76 12.04 -2.55 20.70
CA GLY A 76 13.35 -2.21 20.12
C GLY A 76 14.32 -3.34 19.71
N THR A 77 13.90 -4.60 19.79
CA THR A 77 14.75 -5.80 19.69
C THR A 77 14.34 -6.69 18.52
N GLY A 78 13.29 -6.34 17.76
CA GLY A 78 12.90 -7.09 16.57
C GLY A 78 14.08 -7.23 15.61
N ASP A 79 14.57 -8.47 15.50
CA ASP A 79 15.69 -8.80 14.63
C ASP A 79 15.36 -8.43 13.17
N VAL A 80 16.38 -8.12 12.37
CA VAL A 80 16.22 -7.81 10.93
C VAL A 80 15.49 -8.94 10.18
N GLU A 81 15.58 -10.16 10.70
CA GLU A 81 14.87 -11.35 10.24
C GLU A 81 13.35 -11.24 10.45
N GLU A 82 12.88 -10.77 11.62
CA GLU A 82 11.44 -10.58 11.88
C GLU A 82 10.82 -9.49 11.00
N GLU A 83 11.57 -8.42 10.71
CA GLU A 83 11.13 -7.37 9.80
C GLU A 83 11.04 -7.89 8.36
N SER A 84 11.96 -8.75 7.96
CA SER A 84 11.95 -9.42 6.65
C SER A 84 10.80 -10.42 6.51
N ASP A 85 10.49 -11.18 7.57
CA ASP A 85 9.36 -12.10 7.62
C ASP A 85 8.02 -11.36 7.58
N ARG A 86 7.89 -10.28 8.35
CA ARG A 86 6.71 -9.39 8.30
C ARG A 86 6.50 -8.86 6.89
N ARG A 87 7.57 -8.39 6.24
CA ARG A 87 7.54 -7.87 4.87
C ARG A 87 7.12 -8.95 3.87
N ALA A 88 7.65 -10.17 3.99
CA ALA A 88 7.29 -11.28 3.12
C ALA A 88 5.80 -11.63 3.25
N VAL A 89 5.27 -11.68 4.48
CA VAL A 89 3.84 -11.91 4.73
C VAL A 89 2.98 -10.77 4.18
N ALA A 90 3.40 -9.51 4.35
CA ALA A 90 2.69 -8.35 3.83
C ALA A 90 2.64 -8.37 2.30
N TYR A 91 3.77 -8.65 1.65
CA TYR A 91 3.85 -8.75 0.19
C TYR A 91 2.98 -9.90 -0.35
N ALA A 92 3.02 -11.08 0.26
CA ALA A 92 2.19 -12.21 -0.16
C ALA A 92 0.69 -11.85 -0.14
N ARG A 93 0.24 -11.13 0.89
CA ARG A 93 -1.14 -10.64 0.99
C ARG A 93 -1.44 -9.54 -0.03
N LEU A 94 -0.51 -8.62 -0.25
CA LEU A 94 -0.64 -7.54 -1.23
C LEU A 94 -0.82 -8.11 -2.64
N ARG A 95 0.02 -9.08 -3.00
CA ARG A 95 -0.01 -9.78 -4.27
C ARG A 95 -1.35 -10.47 -4.50
N ASP A 96 -1.84 -11.27 -3.56
CA ASP A 96 -3.14 -11.95 -3.67
C ASP A 96 -4.30 -10.95 -3.88
N LEU A 97 -4.28 -9.80 -3.19
CA LEU A 97 -5.30 -8.76 -3.37
C LEU A 97 -5.23 -8.08 -4.73
N VAL A 98 -4.03 -7.82 -5.24
CA VAL A 98 -3.80 -7.24 -6.57
C VAL A 98 -4.25 -8.22 -7.63
N GLU A 99 -3.82 -9.47 -7.57
CA GLU A 99 -4.18 -10.52 -8.53
C GLU A 99 -5.70 -10.72 -8.58
N ARG A 100 -6.38 -10.85 -7.42
CA ARG A 100 -7.85 -10.97 -7.39
C ARG A 100 -8.58 -9.74 -7.90
N ARG A 101 -8.01 -8.54 -7.77
CA ARG A 101 -8.63 -7.32 -8.29
C ARG A 101 -8.45 -7.23 -9.79
N ARG A 102 -7.23 -7.46 -10.27
CA ARG A 102 -6.90 -7.51 -11.69
C ARG A 102 -7.72 -8.56 -12.44
N SER A 103 -7.90 -9.75 -11.88
CA SER A 103 -8.78 -10.78 -12.46
C SER A 103 -10.23 -10.32 -12.55
N ARG A 104 -10.76 -9.62 -11.54
CA ARG A 104 -12.12 -9.06 -11.61
C ARG A 104 -12.25 -7.98 -12.67
N GLU A 105 -11.24 -7.14 -12.84
CA GLU A 105 -11.24 -6.12 -13.90
C GLU A 105 -11.20 -6.76 -15.29
N ASN A 106 -10.37 -7.79 -15.49
CA ASN A 106 -10.29 -8.52 -16.76
C ASN A 106 -11.60 -9.29 -17.06
N ASP A 107 -12.24 -9.88 -16.05
CA ASP A 107 -13.52 -10.58 -16.18
C ASP A 107 -14.65 -9.62 -16.60
N VAL A 108 -14.64 -8.39 -16.07
CA VAL A 108 -15.59 -7.33 -16.47
C VAL A 108 -15.27 -6.79 -17.87
N GLU A 109 -13.99 -6.62 -18.22
CA GLU A 109 -13.57 -6.13 -19.55
C GLU A 109 -13.93 -7.13 -20.66
N GLY A 110 -13.85 -8.44 -20.39
CA GLY A 110 -14.30 -9.50 -21.30
C GLY A 110 -15.81 -9.71 -21.39
N LEU A 111 -16.63 -9.06 -20.55
CA LEU A 111 -18.09 -9.23 -20.52
C LEU A 111 -18.82 -8.36 -21.57
N PHE A 112 -18.13 -7.37 -22.16
CA PHE A 112 -18.69 -6.42 -23.12
C PHE A 112 -18.13 -6.56 -24.54
N GLU A 113 -17.37 -7.63 -24.83
CA GLU A 113 -16.89 -8.00 -26.17
C GLU A 113 -17.78 -9.07 -26.84
#